data_AF-A0A8C3YC41-F1
#
_entry.id   AF-A0A8C3YC41-F1
#
_cell.length_a   1.000
_cell.length_b   1.000
_cell.length_c   1.000
_cell.angle_alpha   90.00
_cell.angle_beta   90.00
_cell.angle_gamma   90.00
#
_symmetry.space_group_name_H-M   'P 1'
#
loop_
_entity.id
_entity.type
_entity.pdbx_description
1 polymer ?
#
loop_
_entity_poly.entity_id
_entity_poly.type
_entity_poly.pdbx_seq_one_letter_code
_entity_poly.pdbx_strand_id
1 'polypeptide(L)'
;MFRLLLLGAFMVLFMNEGEFSSLSLVIRFCNSCSNFNGVNCRHSMKRCWKFNVLPTNRSCTADHFYYYHRPTGLHLYRYSKLSCRPCEAGMFQVFHDLLRETFCCTHDNLCNDESSLEEKTKRFGLKGKESVYDTEMINYK
;
A
#
# COMPACT_ATOMS: atom_id res chain seq x y z
N MET A 1 17.12 -33.83 23.34
CA MET A 1 16.34 -33.13 24.38
C MET A 1 16.09 -31.65 24.07
N PHE A 2 17.06 -30.88 23.57
CA PHE A 2 16.86 -29.47 23.16
C PHE A 2 15.77 -29.22 22.10
N ARG A 3 15.56 -30.15 21.16
CA ARG A 3 14.53 -30.00 20.12
C ARG A 3 13.10 -30.03 20.66
N LEU A 4 12.85 -30.81 21.72
CA LEU A 4 11.54 -30.87 22.38
C LEU A 4 11.28 -29.60 23.20
N LEU A 5 12.31 -29.03 23.83
CA LEU A 5 12.23 -27.74 24.51
C LEU A 5 11.96 -26.58 23.53
N LEU A 6 12.60 -26.61 22.35
CA LEU A 6 12.35 -25.61 21.28
C LEU A 6 10.93 -25.71 20.72
N LEU A 7 10.43 -26.92 20.47
CA LEU A 7 9.05 -27.14 20.05
C LEU A 7 8.06 -26.73 21.14
N GLY A 8 8.36 -27.02 22.42
CA GLY A 8 7.56 -26.59 23.55
C GLY A 8 7.50 -25.06 23.69
N ALA A 9 8.64 -24.37 23.56
CA ALA A 9 8.68 -22.91 23.55
C ALA A 9 7.92 -22.31 22.36
N PHE A 10 8.00 -22.93 21.18
CA PHE A 10 7.22 -22.53 20.02
C PHE A 10 5.73 -22.67 20.32
N MET A 11 5.28 -23.84 20.77
CA MET A 11 3.87 -24.08 21.07
C MET A 11 3.35 -23.15 22.19
N VAL A 12 4.12 -22.85 23.24
CA VAL A 12 3.71 -21.90 24.28
C VAL A 12 3.62 -20.46 23.76
N LEU A 13 4.51 -20.05 22.83
CA LEU A 13 4.38 -18.74 22.18
C LEU A 13 3.17 -18.65 21.23
N PHE A 14 2.68 -19.79 20.71
CA PHE A 14 1.61 -19.83 19.70
C PHE A 14 0.26 -20.40 20.20
N MET A 15 0.17 -20.92 21.43
CA MET A 15 -1.05 -21.56 21.98
C MET A 15 -1.64 -20.85 23.20
N ASN A 16 -1.34 -19.57 23.43
CA ASN A 16 -2.19 -18.78 24.31
C ASN A 16 -3.50 -18.42 23.57
N GLU A 17 -4.49 -19.26 23.88
CA GLU A 17 -5.95 -19.05 23.87
C GLU A 17 -6.57 -18.18 22.77
N GLY A 18 -7.35 -18.85 21.92
CA GLY A 18 -8.77 -18.50 21.86
C GLY A 18 -9.17 -17.17 21.24
N GLU A 19 -8.36 -16.56 20.37
CA GLU A 19 -8.84 -15.48 19.51
C GLU A 19 -7.88 -15.31 18.34
N PHE A 20 -8.44 -15.03 17.17
CA PHE A 20 -7.76 -14.81 15.88
C PHE A 20 -6.80 -13.58 15.88
N SER A 21 -6.30 -13.13 17.04
CA SER A 21 -5.67 -11.82 17.27
C SER A 21 -4.17 -11.87 17.58
N SER A 22 -3.60 -12.97 18.12
CA SER A 22 -2.20 -12.98 18.59
C SER A 22 -1.15 -12.96 17.45
N LEU A 23 -1.44 -13.63 16.33
CA LEU A 23 -0.61 -13.60 15.13
C LEU A 23 -0.63 -12.24 14.43
N SER A 24 -1.74 -11.48 14.53
CA SER A 24 -1.85 -10.13 13.96
C SER A 24 -1.02 -9.10 14.73
N LEU A 25 -0.81 -9.33 16.04
CA LEU A 25 0.04 -8.51 16.90
C LEU A 25 1.52 -8.64 16.49
N VAL A 26 1.92 -9.84 16.06
CA VAL A 26 3.31 -10.18 15.68
C VAL A 26 3.58 -9.94 14.19
N ILE A 27 2.61 -10.22 13.32
CA ILE A 27 2.74 -10.11 11.86
C ILE A 27 1.70 -9.13 11.33
N ARG A 28 2.19 -8.08 10.67
CA ARG A 28 1.37 -7.14 9.91
C ARG A 28 1.36 -7.48 8.43
N PHE A 29 0.21 -7.36 7.80
CA PHE A 29 0.05 -7.50 6.35
C PHE A 29 -0.12 -6.14 5.69
N CYS A 30 0.43 -5.97 4.49
CA CYS A 30 0.22 -4.82 3.63
C CYS A 30 -0.26 -5.27 2.25
N ASN A 31 -0.98 -4.38 1.55
CA ASN A 31 -1.27 -4.56 0.14
C ASN A 31 0.00 -4.42 -0.69
N SER A 32 0.13 -5.25 -1.72
CA SER A 32 1.23 -5.19 -2.68
C SER A 32 0.68 -5.24 -4.10
N CYS A 33 0.88 -4.14 -4.83
CA CYS A 33 0.44 -4.00 -6.21
C CYS A 33 1.35 -3.02 -6.96
N SER A 34 1.82 -3.39 -8.15
CA SER A 34 2.67 -2.52 -8.99
C SER A 34 1.89 -1.49 -9.80
N ASN A 35 0.58 -1.67 -9.95
CA ASN A 35 -0.28 -0.78 -10.72
C ASN A 35 -1.70 -0.77 -10.13
N PHE A 36 -1.89 0.10 -9.15
CA PHE A 36 -3.17 0.33 -8.48
C PHE A 36 -3.80 1.61 -9.03
N ASN A 37 -5.01 1.55 -9.59
CA ASN A 37 -5.70 2.74 -10.12
C ASN A 37 -6.40 3.56 -9.03
N GLY A 38 -6.08 3.27 -7.75
CA GLY A 38 -6.71 3.88 -6.59
C GLY A 38 -8.06 3.26 -6.22
N VAL A 39 -8.50 2.19 -6.89
CA VAL A 39 -9.68 1.38 -6.49
C VAL A 39 -9.28 -0.09 -6.52
N ASN A 40 -8.74 -0.54 -7.64
CA ASN A 40 -8.35 -1.92 -7.89
C ASN A 40 -6.90 -2.02 -8.37
N CYS A 41 -6.29 -3.17 -8.10
CA CYS A 41 -5.03 -3.54 -8.72
C CYS A 41 -5.33 -4.02 -10.16
N ARG A 42 -4.55 -3.57 -11.14
CA ARG A 42 -4.71 -4.00 -12.55
C ARG A 42 -4.42 -5.50 -12.74
N HIS A 43 -3.64 -6.07 -11.84
CA HIS A 43 -3.39 -7.51 -11.72
C HIS A 43 -3.95 -8.03 -10.39
N SER A 44 -3.59 -9.27 -10.02
CA SER A 44 -3.95 -9.81 -8.71
C SER A 44 -3.25 -9.04 -7.59
N MET A 45 -4.05 -8.54 -6.64
CA MET A 45 -3.54 -7.97 -5.39
C MET A 45 -2.77 -9.05 -4.63
N LYS A 46 -1.52 -8.74 -4.25
CA LYS A 46 -0.72 -9.61 -3.39
C LYS A 46 -0.71 -9.06 -1.97
N ARG A 47 -0.35 -9.92 -1.02
CA ARG A 47 -0.08 -9.53 0.36
C ARG A 47 1.39 -9.72 0.65
N CYS A 48 1.97 -8.77 1.35
CA CYS A 48 3.30 -8.89 1.92
C CYS A 48 3.18 -8.73 3.44
N TRP A 49 4.07 -9.40 4.16
CA TRP A 49 4.04 -9.51 5.61
C TRP A 49 5.30 -8.87 6.21
N LYS A 50 5.14 -8.31 7.40
CA LYS A 50 6.21 -7.74 8.22
C LYS A 50 6.05 -8.25 9.64
N PHE A 51 7.16 -8.60 10.28
CA PHE A 51 7.19 -8.83 11.72
C PHE A 51 7.25 -7.51 12.49
N ASN A 52 6.38 -7.32 13.47
CA ASN A 52 6.39 -6.19 14.39
C ASN A 52 7.46 -6.33 15.50
N VAL A 53 8.09 -7.50 15.62
CA VAL A 53 9.07 -7.82 16.67
C VAL A 53 10.47 -7.29 16.39
N LEU A 54 10.83 -7.21 15.11
CA LEU A 54 12.11 -6.65 14.68
C LEU A 54 11.86 -5.23 14.16
N PRO A 55 12.65 -4.23 14.57
CA PRO A 55 12.61 -2.88 14.02
C PRO A 55 13.24 -2.85 12.62
N THR A 56 12.92 -3.84 11.78
CA THR A 56 13.10 -3.67 10.35
C THR A 56 12.17 -2.51 9.96
N ASN A 57 12.76 -1.41 9.50
CA ASN A 57 12.08 -0.14 9.15
C ASN A 57 10.97 -0.26 8.10
N ARG A 58 10.56 -1.49 7.71
CA ARG A 58 9.47 -1.73 6.78
C ARG A 58 8.17 -1.11 7.30
N SER A 59 7.41 -0.47 6.44
CA SER A 59 6.02 -0.10 6.71
C SER A 59 5.17 -0.51 5.52
N CYS A 60 3.85 -0.43 5.66
CA CYS A 60 3.01 -0.40 4.48
C CYS A 60 3.23 0.94 3.80
N THR A 61 3.38 0.91 2.48
CA THR A 61 3.74 2.08 1.66
C THR A 61 2.80 2.18 0.47
N ALA A 62 2.41 3.41 0.13
CA ALA A 62 1.70 3.74 -1.09
C ALA A 62 2.48 4.86 -1.80
N ASP A 63 2.96 4.59 -3.01
CA ASP A 63 3.59 5.58 -3.86
C ASP A 63 2.56 6.03 -4.92
N HIS A 64 2.03 7.24 -4.80
CA HIS A 64 1.11 7.84 -5.76
C HIS A 64 1.88 8.60 -6.83
N PHE A 65 1.60 8.34 -8.10
CA PHE A 65 2.26 8.97 -9.24
C PHE A 65 1.32 9.93 -9.93
N TYR A 66 1.80 11.15 -10.15
CA TYR A 66 1.05 12.25 -10.77
C TYR A 66 1.82 12.77 -11.99
N TYR A 67 1.12 12.99 -13.10
CA TYR A 67 1.70 13.59 -14.30
C TYR A 67 1.32 15.06 -14.42
N TYR A 68 2.27 15.90 -14.82
CA TYR A 68 2.02 17.30 -15.11
C TYR A 68 1.19 17.45 -16.39
N HIS A 69 -0.04 17.93 -16.24
CA HIS A 69 -0.94 18.19 -17.35
C HIS A 69 -0.84 19.66 -17.76
N ARG A 70 -0.08 19.92 -18.84
CA ARG A 70 0.22 21.28 -19.32
C ARG A 70 -1.01 22.17 -19.53
N PRO A 71 -2.12 21.70 -20.14
CA PRO A 71 -3.29 22.56 -20.38
C PRO A 71 -3.95 23.08 -19.10
N THR A 72 -3.94 22.29 -18.01
CA THR A 72 -4.55 22.70 -16.74
C THR A 72 -3.53 23.28 -15.77
N GLY A 73 -2.23 23.07 -15.99
CA GLY A 73 -1.15 23.45 -15.07
C GLY A 73 -1.13 22.63 -13.78
N LEU A 74 -1.84 21.50 -13.73
CA LEU A 74 -1.99 20.66 -12.53
C LEU A 74 -1.23 19.34 -12.69
N HIS A 75 -0.81 18.77 -11.55
CA HIS A 75 -0.35 17.38 -11.50
C HIS A 75 -1.56 16.49 -11.25
N LEU A 76 -1.85 15.58 -12.19
CA LEU A 76 -3.02 14.71 -12.13
C LEU A 76 -2.61 13.29 -11.76
N TYR A 77 -3.33 12.71 -10.80
CA TYR A 77 -3.12 11.33 -10.38
C TYR A 77 -3.23 10.37 -11.58
N ARG A 78 -2.33 9.39 -11.61
CA ARG A 78 -2.29 8.36 -12.66
C ARG A 78 -2.43 6.96 -12.13
N TYR A 79 -1.57 6.59 -11.18
CA TYR A 79 -1.56 5.25 -10.58
C TYR A 79 -0.77 5.27 -9.28
N SER A 80 -0.93 4.21 -8.50
CA SER A 80 -0.17 3.99 -7.28
C SER A 80 0.59 2.67 -7.32
N LYS A 81 1.70 2.61 -6.58
CA LYS A 81 2.38 1.37 -6.21
C LYS A 81 2.19 1.12 -4.72
N LEU A 82 1.62 -0.02 -4.38
CA LEU A 82 1.45 -0.46 -3.00
C LEU A 82 2.55 -1.47 -2.68
N SER A 83 3.26 -1.31 -1.57
CA SER A 83 4.32 -2.24 -1.18
C SER A 83 4.57 -2.28 0.34
N CYS A 84 5.40 -3.23 0.79
CA CYS A 84 5.94 -3.25 2.15
C CYS A 84 7.46 -3.12 2.11
N ARG A 85 7.96 -1.91 2.38
CA ARG A 85 9.38 -1.55 2.33
C ARG A 85 9.70 -0.48 3.37
N PRO A 86 10.98 -0.22 3.68
CA PRO A 86 11.34 0.97 4.45
C PRO A 86 10.77 2.22 3.79
N CYS A 87 10.18 3.10 4.59
CA CYS A 87 9.39 4.20 4.07
C CYS A 87 10.02 5.55 4.36
N GLU A 88 10.06 6.35 3.31
CA GLU A 88 10.50 7.75 3.31
C GLU A 88 9.31 8.55 2.79
N ALA A 89 8.49 9.07 3.71
CA ALA A 89 7.30 9.83 3.35
C ALA A 89 7.67 11.14 2.65
N GLY A 90 6.80 11.60 1.75
CA GLY A 90 6.90 12.93 1.16
C GLY A 90 6.75 12.96 -0.36
N MET A 91 7.03 14.13 -0.93
CA MET A 91 6.89 14.42 -2.35
C MET A 91 8.25 14.41 -3.03
N PHE A 92 8.36 13.72 -4.16
CA PHE A 92 9.59 13.55 -4.91
C PHE A 92 9.35 13.81 -6.40
N GLN A 93 10.11 14.72 -6.99
CA GLN A 93 10.16 14.86 -8.44
C GLN A 93 10.93 13.65 -9.00
N VAL A 94 10.24 12.75 -9.70
CA VAL A 94 10.87 11.56 -10.31
C VAL A 94 11.44 11.92 -11.68
N PHE A 95 10.69 12.70 -12.45
CA PHE A 95 11.09 13.21 -13.76
C PHE A 95 10.43 14.58 -14.02
N HIS A 96 10.79 15.32 -15.07
CA HIS A 96 10.29 16.68 -15.33
C HIS A 96 8.76 16.83 -15.23
N ASP A 97 8.01 15.82 -15.66
CA ASP A 97 6.55 15.80 -15.68
C ASP A 97 5.96 14.74 -14.73
N LEU A 98 6.80 14.03 -13.96
CA LEU A 98 6.36 12.94 -13.09
C LEU A 98 6.72 13.24 -11.64
N LEU A 99 5.68 13.41 -10.83
CA LEU A 99 5.75 13.59 -9.39
C LEU A 99 5.33 12.30 -8.68
N ARG A 100 6.00 11.98 -7.57
CA ARG A 100 5.66 10.86 -6.71
C ARG A 100 5.42 11.35 -5.29
N GLU A 101 4.28 11.01 -4.72
CA GLU A 101 4.01 11.12 -3.29
C GLU A 101 4.16 9.76 -2.64
N THR A 102 4.90 9.67 -1.55
CA THR A 102 5.03 8.45 -0.77
C THR A 102 4.29 8.63 0.55
N PHE A 103 3.25 7.82 0.75
CA PHE A 103 2.51 7.68 2.01
C PHE A 103 2.97 6.43 2.77
N CYS A 104 3.15 6.58 4.08
CA CYS A 104 3.60 5.53 4.99
C CYS A 104 2.56 5.28 6.06
N CYS A 105 2.22 4.02 6.33
CA CYS A 105 1.33 3.67 7.43
C CYS A 105 1.79 2.45 8.21
N THR A 106 1.59 2.52 9.51
CA THR A 106 1.92 1.48 10.50
C THR A 106 0.85 1.36 11.59
N HIS A 107 -0.34 1.91 11.39
CA HIS A 107 -1.41 1.82 12.38
C HIS A 107 -2.12 0.46 12.24
N ASP A 108 -2.53 0.09 11.03
CA ASP A 108 -3.36 -1.09 10.80
C ASP A 108 -2.81 -2.06 9.73
N ASN A 109 -3.40 -3.26 9.69
CA ASN A 109 -3.21 -4.20 8.58
C ASN A 109 -3.84 -3.63 7.31
N LEU A 110 -3.16 -3.82 6.17
CA LEU A 110 -3.61 -3.41 4.83
C LEU A 110 -3.90 -1.90 4.71
N CYS A 111 -3.35 -1.06 5.59
CA CYS A 111 -3.61 0.39 5.64
C CYS A 111 -3.14 1.16 4.40
N ASN A 112 -2.35 0.55 3.51
CA ASN A 112 -1.96 1.14 2.23
C ASN A 112 -3.00 0.74 1.16
N ASP A 113 -4.19 1.32 1.26
CA ASP A 113 -5.32 1.08 0.37
C ASP A 113 -5.74 2.36 -0.36
N GLU A 114 -6.95 2.41 -0.92
CA GLU A 114 -7.48 3.60 -1.60
C GLU A 114 -7.57 4.85 -0.71
N SER A 115 -7.73 4.69 0.60
CA SER A 115 -7.84 5.81 1.54
C SER A 115 -6.52 6.53 1.75
N SER A 116 -5.39 5.89 1.42
CA SER A 116 -4.06 6.52 1.47
C SER A 116 -3.90 7.68 0.48
N LEU A 117 -4.74 7.74 -0.55
CA LEU A 117 -4.73 8.79 -1.56
C LEU A 117 -5.70 9.92 -1.14
N GLU A 118 -5.20 10.95 -0.47
CA GLU A 118 -6.02 12.11 -0.04
C GLU A 118 -6.71 12.83 -1.22
N GLU A 119 -6.10 12.79 -2.41
CA GLU A 119 -6.74 13.39 -3.59
C GLU A 119 -8.04 12.68 -3.99
N LYS A 120 -8.28 11.43 -3.55
CA LYS A 120 -9.57 10.73 -3.72
C LYS A 120 -10.59 11.01 -2.62
N THR A 121 -10.17 11.44 -1.42
CA THR A 121 -11.14 11.98 -0.44
C THR A 121 -11.67 13.35 -0.88
N LYS A 122 -10.96 14.03 -1.77
CA LYS A 122 -11.56 15.02 -2.69
C LYS A 122 -12.05 14.30 -3.94
N ARG A 123 -13.23 13.67 -3.88
CA ARG A 123 -13.97 13.32 -5.11
C ARG A 123 -14.21 14.60 -5.91
N PHE A 124 -13.27 14.98 -6.76
CA PHE A 124 -13.54 15.91 -7.84
C PHE A 124 -14.47 15.13 -8.78
N GLY A 125 -15.73 15.52 -8.55
CA GLY A 125 -17.00 15.26 -9.18
C GLY A 125 -17.60 13.84 -9.13
N LEU A 126 -18.79 13.85 -8.56
CA LEU A 126 -19.97 13.21 -9.12
C LEU A 126 -20.78 14.37 -9.72
N LYS A 127 -21.27 14.34 -10.96
CA LYS A 127 -21.84 13.20 -11.68
C LYS A 127 -21.30 13.10 -13.11
N GLY A 128 -20.76 11.93 -13.44
CA GLY A 128 -21.03 11.34 -14.76
C GLY A 128 -19.86 10.68 -15.49
N LYS A 129 -18.59 10.95 -15.17
CA LYS A 129 -17.38 10.32 -15.78
C LYS A 129 -16.12 10.99 -15.23
N GLU A 130 -15.51 10.46 -14.17
CA GLU A 130 -14.50 11.23 -13.41
C GLU A 130 -13.26 10.41 -13.03
N SER A 131 -12.55 10.00 -14.07
CA SER A 131 -11.15 10.37 -14.20
C SER A 131 -10.87 10.51 -15.70
N VAL A 132 -9.90 11.34 -16.11
CA VAL A 132 -9.43 11.38 -17.52
C VAL A 132 -8.94 9.99 -17.97
N TYR A 133 -8.82 9.03 -17.05
CA TYR A 133 -8.25 7.72 -17.27
C TYR A 133 -9.19 6.53 -16.97
N ASP A 134 -10.42 6.77 -16.51
CA ASP A 134 -11.48 5.73 -16.45
C ASP A 134 -12.11 5.48 -17.82
N THR A 135 -11.72 6.26 -18.84
CA THR A 135 -12.27 6.14 -20.20
C THR A 135 -11.42 5.31 -21.15
N GLU A 136 -10.18 4.95 -20.80
CA GLU A 136 -9.34 4.17 -21.70
C GLU A 136 -8.67 2.99 -20.97
N MET A 137 -9.16 1.78 -21.27
CA MET A 137 -8.33 0.59 -21.15
C MET A 137 -7.09 0.80 -22.02
N ILE A 138 -5.96 1.12 -21.39
CA ILE A 138 -4.67 1.17 -22.09
C ILE A 138 -4.35 -0.27 -22.54
N ASN A 139 -4.72 -0.62 -23.76
CA ASN A 139 -4.29 -1.84 -24.43
C ASN A 139 -2.79 -1.70 -24.74
N TYR A 140 -1.96 -2.50 -24.08
CA TYR A 140 -0.59 -2.69 -24.54
C TYR A 140 -0.66 -3.54 -25.82
N LYS A 141 -0.28 -2.95 -26.96
CA LYS A 141 0.03 -3.70 -28.18
C LYS A 141 1.37 -4.41 -28.02
#